data_AF-A0A1N7IA64-F1
#
_entry.id   AF-A0A1N7IA64-F1
#
_cell.length_a   1.000
_cell.length_b   1.000
_cell.length_c   1.000
_cell.angle_alpha   90.00
_cell.angle_beta   90.00
_cell.angle_gamma   90.00
#
_symmetry.space_group_name_H-M   'P 1'
#
loop_
_entity.id
_entity.type
_entity.pdbx_description
1 polymer ?
#
loop_
_entity_poly.entity_id
_entity_poly.type
_entity_poly.pdbx_seq_one_letter_code
_entity_poly.pdbx_strand_id
1 'polypeptide(L)'
;MGDFIFIDGHERYARASRGAIDQIINYDGSTPKEIILEDKTELEQIRLIQQLEEEDKQTIFRLVEKMLTNKKFKDFFAKNAAAL
;
A
#
# COMPACT_ATOMS: atom_id res chain seq x y z
N MET A 1 -15.49 28.04 46.16
CA MET A 1 -15.96 27.54 44.85
C MET A 1 -14.89 27.54 43.75
N GLY A 2 -13.72 28.17 43.96
CA GLY A 2 -12.61 28.13 42.99
C GLY A 2 -11.83 26.82 43.00
N ASP A 3 -11.44 26.33 44.18
CA ASP A 3 -10.52 25.18 44.31
C ASP A 3 -11.09 23.86 43.76
N PHE A 4 -12.42 23.68 43.82
CA PHE A 4 -13.08 22.47 43.34
C PHE A 4 -13.09 22.37 41.79
N ILE A 5 -13.07 23.50 41.08
CA ILE A 5 -13.03 23.54 39.61
C ILE A 5 -11.61 23.29 39.09
N PHE A 6 -10.59 23.75 39.81
CA PHE A 6 -9.19 23.51 39.43
C PHE A 6 -8.80 22.04 39.56
N ILE A 7 -9.29 21.33 40.58
CA ILE A 7 -9.00 19.91 40.78
C ILE A 7 -9.71 19.05 39.72
N ASP A 8 -10.99 19.31 39.42
CA ASP A 8 -11.76 18.58 38.39
C ASP A 8 -11.13 18.74 36.99
N GLY A 9 -10.60 19.92 36.66
CA GLY A 9 -9.92 20.18 35.39
C GLY A 9 -8.65 19.34 35.19
N HIS A 10 -7.83 19.20 36.24
CA HIS A 10 -6.61 18.39 36.20
C HIS A 10 -6.89 16.90 36.06
N GLU A 11 -7.90 16.39 36.76
CA GLU A 11 -8.31 14.99 36.68
C GLU A 11 -8.86 14.62 35.30
N ARG A 12 -9.63 15.54 34.68
CA ARG A 12 -10.11 15.37 33.29
C ARG A 12 -8.98 15.33 32.27
N TYR A 13 -7.99 16.21 32.41
CA TYR A 13 -6.83 16.22 31.52
C TYR A 13 -6.04 14.91 31.64
N ALA A 14 -5.75 14.46 32.88
CA ALA A 14 -5.05 13.21 33.12
C ALA A 14 -5.80 11.99 32.54
N ARG A 15 -7.13 11.96 32.64
CA ARG A 15 -7.96 10.90 32.06
C ARG A 15 -7.95 10.92 30.53
N ALA A 16 -8.05 12.10 29.93
CA ALA A 16 -7.99 12.26 28.47
C ALA A 16 -6.62 11.86 27.91
N SER A 17 -5.53 12.25 28.58
CA SER A 17 -4.16 11.88 28.19
C SER A 17 -3.92 10.37 28.31
N ARG A 18 -4.42 9.69 29.35
CA ARG A 18 -4.35 8.22 29.45
C ARG A 18 -5.08 7.53 28.30
N GLY A 19 -6.29 7.98 27.95
CA GLY A 19 -7.03 7.44 26.81
C GLY A 19 -6.31 7.60 25.48
N ALA A 20 -5.62 8.74 25.28
CA ALA A 20 -4.78 8.96 24.09
C ALA A 20 -3.53 8.07 24.10
N ILE A 21 -2.89 7.87 25.26
CA ILE A 21 -1.74 6.98 25.42
C ILE A 21 -2.14 5.53 25.16
N ASP A 22 -3.27 5.07 25.68
CA ASP A 22 -3.78 3.71 25.43
C ASP A 22 -4.11 3.48 23.95
N GLN A 23 -4.57 4.52 23.23
CA GLN A 23 -4.77 4.44 21.77
C GLN A 23 -3.46 4.35 21.00
N ILE A 24 -2.39 5.02 21.45
CA ILE A 24 -1.05 4.95 20.83
C ILE A 24 -0.38 3.60 21.13
N ILE A 25 -0.50 3.09 22.36
CA ILE A 25 0.11 1.82 22.77
C ILE A 25 -0.58 0.61 22.12
N ASN A 26 -1.91 0.69 21.88
CA ASN A 26 -2.66 -0.35 21.18
C ASN A 26 -2.77 -0.13 19.65
N TYR A 27 -1.99 0.79 19.09
CA TYR A 27 -1.99 1.04 17.65
C TYR A 27 -1.13 -0.01 16.91
N ASP A 28 -1.74 -1.16 16.61
CA ASP A 28 -1.16 -2.26 15.83
C ASP A 28 -1.17 -1.99 14.29
N GLY A 29 -1.45 -0.74 13.88
CA GLY A 29 -1.89 -0.43 12.52
C GLY A 29 -0.84 0.12 11.55
N SER A 30 0.38 0.46 11.99
CA SER A 30 1.29 1.32 11.20
C SER A 30 2.71 0.83 11.06
N THR A 31 2.92 -0.48 10.97
CA THR A 31 4.17 -0.94 10.35
C THR A 31 3.85 -1.28 8.91
N PRO A 32 4.23 -0.43 7.92
CA PRO A 32 4.15 -0.80 6.51
C PRO A 32 4.82 -2.15 6.35
N LYS A 33 4.04 -3.16 5.96
CA LYS A 33 4.59 -4.47 5.63
C LYS A 33 5.11 -4.40 4.22
N GLU A 34 6.37 -4.76 4.05
CA GLU A 34 6.97 -4.94 2.74
C GLU A 34 6.17 -5.98 1.95
N ILE A 35 5.83 -5.65 0.70
CA ILE A 35 5.05 -6.51 -0.19
C ILE A 35 6.03 -7.08 -1.22
N ILE A 36 6.33 -8.37 -1.10
CA ILE A 36 7.07 -9.13 -2.11
C ILE A 36 6.03 -9.75 -3.06
N LEU A 37 6.08 -9.39 -4.35
CA LEU A 37 5.12 -9.86 -5.36
C LEU A 37 5.42 -11.28 -5.86
N GLU A 38 6.69 -11.71 -5.83
CA GLU A 38 7.16 -12.97 -6.41
C GLU A 38 6.56 -14.22 -5.75
N ASP A 39 6.31 -14.17 -4.44
CA ASP A 39 5.73 -15.29 -3.67
C ASP A 39 4.20 -15.33 -3.69
N LYS A 40 3.55 -14.45 -4.45
CA LYS A 40 2.09 -14.30 -4.46
C LYS A 40 1.46 -15.00 -5.64
N THR A 41 0.26 -15.53 -5.42
CA THR A 41 -0.55 -16.08 -6.51
C THR A 41 -0.92 -14.98 -7.52
N GLU A 42 -1.19 -15.36 -8.78
CA GLU A 42 -1.57 -14.41 -9.84
C GLU A 42 -2.77 -13.54 -9.41
N LEU A 43 -3.75 -14.14 -8.73
CA LEU A 43 -4.93 -13.44 -8.23
C LEU A 43 -4.58 -12.42 -7.14
N GLU A 44 -3.65 -12.74 -6.25
CA GLU A 44 -3.18 -11.81 -5.22
C GLU A 44 -2.38 -10.64 -5.82
N GLN A 45 -1.52 -10.91 -6.81
CA GLN A 45 -0.79 -9.85 -7.51
C GLN A 45 -1.75 -8.87 -8.19
N ILE A 46 -2.77 -9.36 -8.88
CA ILE A 46 -3.81 -8.52 -9.48
C ILE A 46 -4.53 -7.71 -8.41
N ARG A 47 -4.92 -8.34 -7.30
CA ARG A 47 -5.61 -7.65 -6.20
C ARG A 47 -4.76 -6.51 -5.60
N LEU A 48 -3.45 -6.69 -5.48
CA LEU A 48 -2.54 -5.65 -5.00
C LEU A 48 -2.40 -4.50 -5.99
N ILE A 49 -2.26 -4.79 -7.28
CA ILE A 49 -2.25 -3.75 -8.33
C ILE A 49 -3.55 -2.94 -8.31
N GLN A 50 -4.69 -3.58 -8.02
CA GLN A 50 -5.97 -2.88 -7.92
C GLN A 50 -6.08 -1.92 -6.73
N GLN A 51 -5.27 -2.10 -5.67
CA GLN A 51 -5.24 -1.23 -4.50
C GLN A 51 -4.40 0.03 -4.71
N LEU A 52 -3.62 0.10 -5.79
CA LEU A 52 -2.83 1.28 -6.12
C LEU A 52 -3.71 2.44 -6.57
N GLU A 53 -3.19 3.65 -6.36
CA GLU A 53 -3.72 4.87 -6.94
C GLU A 53 -3.79 4.76 -8.47
N GLU A 54 -4.70 5.51 -9.08
CA GLU A 54 -5.00 5.38 -10.51
C GLU A 54 -3.75 5.60 -11.38
N GLU A 55 -2.93 6.60 -11.04
CA GLU A 55 -1.70 6.92 -11.78
C GLU A 55 -0.68 5.77 -11.73
N ASP A 56 -0.44 5.21 -10.54
CA ASP A 56 0.50 4.11 -10.33
C ASP A 56 0.03 2.84 -11.05
N LYS A 57 -1.27 2.53 -10.93
CA LYS A 57 -1.92 1.41 -11.62
C LYS A 57 -1.77 1.52 -13.13
N GLN A 58 -2.00 2.71 -13.69
CA GLN A 58 -1.83 2.97 -15.13
C GLN A 58 -0.37 2.80 -15.56
N THR A 59 0.58 3.23 -14.72
CA THR A 59 2.01 3.06 -15.00
C THR A 59 2.41 1.60 -15.10
N ILE A 60 1.91 0.74 -14.20
CA ILE A 60 2.14 -0.71 -14.26
C ILE A 60 1.55 -1.31 -15.54
N PHE A 61 0.32 -0.96 -15.90
CA PHE A 61 -0.29 -1.49 -17.13
C PHE A 61 0.49 -1.09 -18.39
N ARG A 62 0.91 0.18 -18.50
CA ARG A 62 1.75 0.62 -19.62
C ARG A 62 3.08 -0.13 -19.70
N LEU A 63 3.67 -0.45 -18.55
CA LEU A 63 4.91 -1.24 -18.51
C LEU A 63 4.67 -2.66 -19.04
N VAL A 64 3.60 -3.32 -18.61
CA VAL A 64 3.21 -4.65 -19.10
C VAL A 64 2.96 -4.62 -20.61
N GLU A 65 2.20 -3.65 -21.11
CA GLU A 65 1.92 -3.48 -22.54
C GLU A 65 3.21 -3.31 -23.36
N LYS A 66 4.13 -2.46 -22.89
CA LYS A 66 5.43 -2.23 -23.54
C LYS A 66 6.25 -3.52 -23.60
N MET A 67 6.33 -4.26 -22.50
CA MET A 67 7.11 -5.51 -22.44
C MET A 67 6.51 -6.59 -23.35
N LEU A 68 5.19 -6.74 -23.36
CA LEU A 68 4.49 -7.69 -24.24
C LEU A 68 4.67 -7.32 -25.72
N THR A 69 4.59 -6.03 -26.06
CA THR A 69 4.82 -5.53 -27.41
C THR A 69 6.24 -5.85 -27.86
N ASN A 70 7.24 -5.54 -27.04
CA ASN A 70 8.64 -5.87 -27.34
C ASN A 70 8.86 -7.37 -27.55
N LYS A 71 8.25 -8.23 -26.72
CA LYS A 71 8.32 -9.68 -26.90
C LYS A 71 7.71 -10.10 -28.24
N LYS A 72 6.50 -9.63 -28.55
CA LYS A 72 5.83 -9.94 -29.83
C LYS A 72 6.65 -9.51 -31.04
N PHE A 73 7.28 -8.32 -30.99
CA PHE A 73 8.17 -7.85 -32.05
C PHE A 73 9.38 -8.78 -32.22
N LYS A 74 10.06 -9.15 -31.12
CA LYS A 74 11.18 -10.10 -31.18
C LYS A 74 10.76 -11.45 -31.75
N ASP A 75 9.64 -12.00 -31.27
CA ASP A 75 9.09 -13.28 -31.73
C ASP A 75 8.72 -13.21 -33.23
N PHE A 76 8.18 -12.08 -33.69
CA PHE A 76 7.88 -11.85 -35.11
C PHE A 76 9.14 -11.87 -35.96
N PHE A 77 10.19 -11.13 -35.58
CA PHE A 77 11.44 -11.13 -36.33
C PHE A 77 12.12 -12.50 -36.33
N ALA A 78 12.19 -13.18 -35.19
CA ALA A 78 12.81 -14.51 -35.11
C ALA A 78 12.12 -15.54 -36.03
N LYS A 79 10.79 -15.53 -36.11
CA LYS A 79 10.03 -16.42 -37.00
C LYS A 79 10.27 -16.14 -38.48
N ASN A 80 10.37 -14.87 -38.87
CA ASN A 80 10.51 -14.49 -40.27
C ASN A 80 11.98 -14.49 -40.74
N ALA A 81 12.95 -14.24 -39.86
CA ALA A 81 14.36 -14.34 -40.17
C ALA A 81 14.81 -15.80 -40.41
N ALA A 82 14.15 -16.77 -39.78
CA ALA A 82 14.35 -18.20 -40.06
C ALA A 82 13.66 -18.67 -41.35
N ALA A 83 12.85 -17.82 -41.97
CA ALA A 83 12.09 -18.11 -43.19
C ALA A 83 12.66 -17.42 -44.46
N LEU A 84 13.73 -16.62 -44.30
CA LEU A 84 14.52 -15.98 -45.36
C LEU A 84 15.83 -16.74 -45.57
#